data_AF-A0A7X6YT10-F1
#
_entry.id   AF-A0A7X6YT10-F1
#
_cell.length_a   1.000
_cell.length_b   1.000
_cell.length_c   1.000
_cell.angle_alpha   90.00
_cell.angle_beta   90.00
_cell.angle_gamma   90.00
#
_symmetry.space_group_name_H-M   'P 1'
#
loop_
_entity.id
_entity.type
_entity.pdbx_description
1 polymer ?
#
loop_
_entity_poly.entity_id
_entity_poly.type
_entity_poly.pdbx_seq_one_letter_code
_entity_poly.pdbx_strand_id
1 'polypeptide(L)' 'MTEHSLLDRLDWLQSRFDEVSTMIASPDAVSDMKRYVRLNKEYRDLEQIVHARQEYIQLLNNINEAKALLEQESDA' A
#
# COMPACT_ATOMS: atom_id res chain seq x y z
N MET A 1 19.45 14.66 -2.31
CA MET A 1 18.02 14.36 -2.14
C MET A 1 17.88 12.89 -2.44
N THR A 2 17.49 12.06 -1.47
CA THR A 2 17.34 10.62 -1.69
C THR A 2 16.21 10.40 -2.69
N GLU A 3 16.54 9.90 -3.88
CA GLU A 3 15.52 9.39 -4.81
C GLU A 3 14.90 8.15 -4.18
N HIS A 4 13.73 8.31 -3.58
CA HIS A 4 12.91 7.19 -3.13
C HIS A 4 12.27 6.54 -4.36
N SER A 5 12.41 5.21 -4.47
CA SER A 5 11.81 4.42 -5.54
C SER A 5 10.27 4.57 -5.51
N LEU A 6 9.60 4.24 -6.60
CA LEU A 6 8.13 4.21 -6.61
C LEU A 6 7.58 3.28 -5.52
N LEU A 7 8.22 2.12 -5.30
CA LEU A 7 7.84 1.19 -4.24
C LEU A 7 7.99 1.81 -2.86
N ASP A 8 9.11 2.50 -2.59
CA ASP A 8 9.33 3.16 -1.29
C ASP A 8 8.23 4.19 -1.00
N ARG A 9 7.77 4.92 -2.03
CA ARG A 9 6.66 5.89 -1.90
C ARG A 9 5.33 5.19 -1.63
N LEU A 10 5.07 4.08 -2.31
CA LEU A 10 3.86 3.29 -2.11
C LEU A 10 3.86 2.63 -0.72
N ASP A 11 5.01 2.22 -0.20
CA ASP A 11 5.17 1.66 1.14
C ASP A 11 4.89 2.70 2.25
N TRP A 12 5.32 3.93 2.01
CA TRP A 12 4.95 5.05 2.88
C TRP A 12 3.44 5.30 2.88
N LEU A 13 2.79 5.24 1.71
CA LEU A 13 1.33 5.39 1.61
C LEU A 13 0.57 4.24 2.28
N GLN A 14 1.09 3.00 2.19
CA GLN A 14 0.58 1.86 2.94
C GLN A 14 0.64 2.12 4.46
N SER A 15 1.79 2.57 4.95
CA SER A 15 1.97 2.89 6.37
C SER A 15 0.99 3.97 6.83
N ARG A 16 0.76 4.99 5.99
CA ARG A 16 -0.22 6.04 6.27
C ARG A 16 -1.65 5.51 6.29
N PHE A 17 -1.99 4.61 5.37
CA PHE A 17 -3.31 3.96 5.33
C PHE A 17 -3.60 3.18 6.63
N ASP A 18 -2.63 2.41 7.12
CA ASP A 18 -2.75 1.63 8.36
C ASP A 18 -2.89 2.56 9.58
N GLU A 19 -2.16 3.68 9.61
CA GLU A 19 -2.28 4.72 10.63
C GLU A 19 -3.67 5.35 10.62
N VAL A 20 -4.19 5.72 9.44
CA VAL A 20 -5.52 6.32 9.28
C VAL A 20 -6.62 5.34 9.71
N SER A 21 -6.50 4.06 9.35
CA SER A 21 -7.40 2.99 9.80
C SER A 21 -7.45 2.90 11.33
N THR A 22 -6.27 2.92 11.97
CA THR A 22 -6.14 2.91 13.43
C THR A 22 -6.77 4.17 14.06
N MET A 23 -6.55 5.34 13.47
CA MET A 23 -7.15 6.59 13.94
C MET A 23 -8.68 6.57 13.83
N ILE A 24 -9.25 6.00 12.76
CA ILE A 24 -10.71 5.86 12.60
C ILE A 24 -11.30 4.94 13.68
N ALA A 25 -10.61 3.84 14.00
CA ALA A 25 -11.05 2.91 15.03
C ALA A 25 -10.89 3.44 16.47
N SER A 26 -10.18 4.56 16.66
CA SER A 26 -9.95 5.14 17.98
C SER A 26 -11.23 5.79 18.55
N PRO A 27 -11.49 5.68 19.86
CA PRO A 27 -12.64 6.31 20.52
C PRO A 27 -12.70 7.84 20.34
N ASP A 28 -11.53 8.48 20.21
CA ASP A 28 -11.37 9.93 20.04
C ASP A 28 -11.79 10.43 18.66
N ALA A 29 -11.88 9.55 17.66
CA ALA A 29 -12.40 9.94 16.35
C ALA A 29 -13.93 10.10 16.39
N VAL A 30 -14.62 9.30 17.21
CA VAL A 30 -16.08 9.32 17.31
C VAL A 30 -16.59 10.57 18.05
N SER A 31 -15.78 11.13 18.95
CA SER A 31 -16.11 12.36 19.68
C SER A 31 -15.96 13.64 18.84
N ASP A 32 -15.20 13.60 17.74
CA ASP A 32 -15.08 14.69 16.76
C ASP A 32 -15.54 14.24 15.36
N MET A 33 -16.83 14.44 15.09
CA MET A 33 -17.46 14.10 13.81
C MET A 33 -16.75 14.76 12.60
N LYS A 34 -16.21 15.97 12.75
CA LYS A 34 -15.48 16.63 11.63
C LYS A 34 -14.18 15.90 11.34
N ARG A 35 -13.46 15.46 12.38
CA ARG A 35 -12.26 14.64 12.23
C ARG A 35 -12.59 13.27 11.62
N TYR A 36 -13.65 12.61 12.10
CA TYR A 36 -14.10 11.32 11.55
C TYR A 36 -14.37 11.37 10.05
N VAL A 37 -15.09 12.39 9.57
CA VAL A 37 -15.38 12.57 8.14
C VAL A 37 -14.10 12.78 7.32
N ARG A 38 -13.15 13.58 7.83
CA ARG A 38 -11.85 13.79 7.15
C ARG A 38 -11.05 12.51 7.06
N LEU A 39 -10.94 11.75 8.16
CA LEU A 39 -10.21 10.49 8.20
C LEU A 39 -10.83 9.45 7.26
N ASN A 40 -12.15 9.33 7.23
CA ASN A 40 -12.83 8.40 6.31
C ASN A 40 -12.63 8.77 4.84
N LYS A 41 -12.56 10.07 4.52
CA LYS A 41 -12.24 10.51 3.15
C LYS A 41 -10.81 10.13 2.79
N GLU A 42 -9.84 10.46 3.66
CA GLU A 42 -8.43 10.10 3.47
C GLU A 42 -8.25 8.59 3.33
N TYR A 43 -8.94 7.79 4.15
CA TYR A 43 -8.93 6.34 4.06
C TYR A 43 -9.36 5.85 2.67
N ARG A 44 -10.48 6.34 2.13
CA ARG A 44 -10.98 5.95 0.79
C ARG A 44 -10.05 6.39 -0.34
N ASP A 45 -9.43 7.55 -0.20
CA ASP A 45 -8.47 8.05 -1.19
C ASP A 45 -7.20 7.18 -1.18
N LEU A 46 -6.73 6.77 0.01
CA LEU A 46 -5.57 5.88 0.18
C LEU A 46 -5.86 4.42 -0.21
N GLU A 47 -7.06 3.91 0.06
CA GLU A 47 -7.48 2.53 -0.23
C GLU A 47 -7.25 2.17 -1.71
N GLN A 48 -7.65 3.08 -2.62
CA GLN A 48 -7.44 2.90 -4.06
C GLN A 48 -5.96 2.77 -4.42
N ILE A 49 -5.09 3.54 -3.77
CA ILE A 49 -3.65 3.52 -4.04
C ILE A 49 -3.01 2.25 -3.45
N VAL A 50 -3.43 1.85 -2.25
CA VAL A 50 -2.98 0.63 -1.58
C VAL A 50 -3.34 -0.61 -2.39
N HIS A 51 -4.56 -0.67 -2.95
CA HIS A 51 -4.97 -1.76 -3.83
C HIS A 51 -4.10 -1.83 -5.09
N ALA A 52 -3.88 -0.69 -5.76
CA ALA A 52 -3.00 -0.63 -6.93
C ALA A 52 -1.55 -1.02 -6.61
N ARG A 53 -1.03 -0.63 -5.42
CA ARG A 53 0.27 -1.07 -4.92
C ARG A 53 0.32 -2.59 -4.78
N GLN A 54 -0.71 -3.21 -4.21
CA GLN A 54 -0.74 -4.64 -4.00
C GLN A 54 -0.73 -5.41 -5.32
N GLU A 55 -1.51 -4.96 -6.31
CA GLU A 55 -1.49 -5.50 -7.68
C GLU A 55 -0.09 -5.36 -8.32
N TYR A 56 0.54 -4.20 -8.15
CA TYR A 56 1.87 -3.94 -8.68
C TYR A 56 2.93 -4.87 -8.09
N ILE A 57 2.93 -5.06 -6.77
CA ILE A 57 3.86 -5.99 -6.10
C ILE A 57 3.62 -7.43 -6.56
N GLN A 58 2.36 -7.85 -6.66
CA GLN A 58 2.04 -9.19 -7.16
C GLN A 58 2.57 -9.39 -8.58
N LEU A 59 2.41 -8.41 -9.47
CA LEU A 59 2.92 -8.48 -10.83
C LEU A 59 4.46 -8.59 -10.86
N LEU A 60 5.17 -7.82 -10.03
CA LEU A 60 6.62 -7.91 -9.91
C LEU A 60 7.06 -9.29 -9.43
N ASN A 61 6.39 -9.85 -8.43
CA ASN A 61 6.68 -11.20 -7.92
C ASN A 61 6.44 -12.26 -9.01
N ASN A 62 5.31 -12.19 -9.72
CA ASN A 62 5.01 -13.11 -10.83
C ASN A 62 6.08 -13.05 -11.94
N ILE A 63 6.58 -11.85 -12.27
CA ILE A 63 7.65 -11.69 -13.26
C ILE A 63 8.96 -12.32 -12.76
N ASN A 64 9.31 -12.10 -11.50
CA ASN A 64 10.52 -12.67 -10.91
C ASN A 64 10.45 -14.19 -10.83
N GLU A 65 9.31 -14.74 -10.42
CA GLU A 65 9.07 -16.18 -10.39
C GLU A 65 9.15 -16.80 -11.79
N ALA A 66 8.49 -16.19 -12.79
CA ALA A 66 8.54 -16.67 -14.17
C ALA A 66 9.97 -16.67 -14.73
N LYS A 67 10.78 -15.64 -14.42
CA LYS A 67 12.20 -15.59 -14.81
C LYS A 67 13.01 -16.68 -14.13
N ALA A 68 12.82 -16.89 -12.82
CA ALA A 68 13.53 -17.92 -12.08
C ALA A 68 13.23 -19.33 -12.62
N LEU A 69 11.98 -19.59 -13.02
CA LEU A 69 11.59 -20.86 -13.65
C LEU A 69 12.31 -21.06 -15.00
N LEU A 70 12.37 -20.03 -15.85
CA LEU A 70 13.07 -20.09 -17.14
C LEU A 70 14.58 -20.32 -16.98
N GLU A 71 15.21 -19.69 -15.99
CA GLU A 71 16.64 -19.90 -15.69
C GLU A 71 16.88 -21.33 -15.21
N GLN A 72 16.02 -21.87 -14.34
CA GLN A 72 16.13 -23.26 -13.85
C GLN A 72 15.94 -24.31 -14.96
N GLU A 73 15.06 -24.07 -15.93
CA GLU A 73 14.88 -24.96 -17.09
C GLU A 73 16.05 -24.89 -18.08
N SER A 74 16.77 -23.76 -18.14
CA SER A 74 17.91 -23.57 -19.04
C SER A 74 19.22 -24.20 -18.54
N ASP A 75 19.33 -24.47 -17.23
CA ASP A 75 20.53 -25.04 -16.59
C ASP A 75 20.48 -26.58 -16.45
N ALA A 76 19.38 -27.23 -16.89
CA ALA A 76 19.18 -28.69 -16.91
C ALA A 76 19.36 -29.29 -18.31
#